data_AF-A0A958XSF5-F1
#
_entry.id   AF-A0A958XSF5-F1
#
_cell.length_a   1.000
_cell.length_b   1.000
_cell.length_c   1.000
_cell.angle_alpha   90.00
_cell.angle_beta   90.00
_cell.angle_gamma   90.00
#
_symmetry.space_group_name_H-M   'P 1'
#
loop_
_entity.id
_entity.type
_entity.pdbx_description
1 polymer ?
#
loop_
_entity_poly.entity_id
_entity_poly.type
_entity_poly.pdbx_seq_one_letter_code
_entity_poly.pdbx_strand_id
1 'polypeptide(L)'
;MNFVSIRRFARFLVLMSLLASCNSRQPEAHRSSFRYNQHNPITSLDPAFARTQNNIWAVDCLFNGLVQLDDSLQVKPCIASGWEISEDALTYIFHLRRDVFFHDDPSFPGGRGRAVVAGDVVYSFHRLIDDRWPKPGSWIFKGRVSADSPFSAPNDSTFVLRLAKPFQPMLQILTMQYASIVPREACEYYGRDFRRHPVGTGPFRFKIWAENQALVVVKNERYFETDDRGERLPYLDAVRTSFITDRKTAFLEFKKGNLDYFFGLESSYINELLTPDGTLKPELEDQYYFLKNPYLNTEYLGILMDTNNIAPLKRKAIRQALNYGFDRSQMLRTLRNNVGSPAISGFAPRGLPSFDPQQVEGFRYDPVKATQLLAEAGYPGGKSLPAITLLCNQDYLDLCTFITRQWEDLGIRVEVRLMETALLREQMRNGQAPFFRASWIADYP
;
A
#
# COMPACT_ATOMS: atom_id res chain seq x y z
N MET A 1 -19.04 39.13 71.99
CA MET A 1 -18.47 38.53 70.76
C MET A 1 -19.53 38.53 69.68
N ASN A 2 -19.36 39.40 68.66
CA ASN A 2 -20.43 39.73 67.72
C ASN A 2 -20.65 38.64 66.67
N PHE A 3 -21.85 38.07 66.64
CA PHE A 3 -22.33 37.05 65.69
C PHE A 3 -22.14 37.43 64.20
N VAL A 4 -21.99 38.73 63.90
CA VAL A 4 -21.76 39.25 62.54
C VAL A 4 -20.35 38.92 62.02
N SER A 5 -19.35 38.83 62.90
CA SER A 5 -17.96 38.51 62.52
C SER A 5 -17.80 37.04 62.13
N ILE A 6 -18.46 36.13 62.86
CA ILE A 6 -18.42 34.68 62.61
C ILE A 6 -19.09 34.32 61.28
N ARG A 7 -20.21 34.97 60.92
CA ARG A 7 -20.89 34.74 59.63
C ARG A 7 -20.09 35.26 58.43
N ARG A 8 -19.30 36.33 58.58
CA ARG A 8 -18.42 36.82 57.52
C ARG A 8 -17.19 35.92 57.35
N PHE A 9 -16.64 35.41 58.45
CA PHE A 9 -15.51 34.47 58.42
C PHE A 9 -15.90 33.11 57.82
N ALA A 10 -17.09 32.59 58.18
CA ALA A 10 -17.62 31.35 57.61
C ALA A 10 -17.94 31.47 56.11
N ARG A 11 -18.46 32.62 55.66
CA ARG A 11 -18.67 32.88 54.22
C ARG A 11 -17.36 33.00 53.44
N PHE A 12 -16.31 33.54 54.06
CA PHE A 12 -14.99 33.64 53.43
C PHE A 12 -14.29 32.28 53.33
N LEU A 13 -14.44 31.42 54.35
CA LEU A 13 -13.94 30.03 54.34
C LEU A 13 -14.66 29.15 53.31
N VAL A 14 -15.99 29.29 53.15
CA VAL A 14 -16.75 28.56 52.12
C VAL A 14 -16.37 29.02 50.71
N LEU A 15 -16.11 30.32 50.51
CA LEU A 15 -15.66 30.86 49.22
C LEU A 15 -14.23 30.41 48.88
N MET A 16 -13.34 30.27 49.87
CA MET A 16 -12.00 29.70 49.67
C MET A 16 -12.03 28.19 49.37
N SER A 17 -12.92 27.42 50.01
CA SER A 17 -13.07 25.98 49.69
C SER A 17 -13.67 25.73 48.30
N LEU A 18 -14.48 26.65 47.76
CA LEU A 18 -15.01 26.56 46.41
C LEU A 18 -13.97 26.92 45.34
N LEU A 19 -12.98 27.76 45.66
CA LEU A 19 -11.88 28.09 44.74
C LEU A 19 -10.76 27.05 44.74
N ALA A 20 -10.63 26.24 45.80
CA ALA A 20 -9.66 25.14 45.86
C ALA A 20 -10.13 23.85 45.16
N SER A 21 -11.40 23.76 44.77
CA SER A 21 -12.00 22.54 44.21
C SER A 21 -12.07 22.50 42.66
N CYS A 22 -11.52 23.51 41.98
CA CYS A 22 -11.47 23.58 40.51
C CYS A 22 -10.03 23.49 39.98
N ASN A 23 -9.23 22.58 40.51
CA ASN A 23 -7.95 22.24 39.87
C ASN A 23 -7.62 20.75 39.91
N SER A 24 -8.63 19.89 39.77
CA SER A 24 -8.39 18.56 39.22
C SER A 24 -8.14 18.73 37.72
N ARG A 25 -6.90 19.09 37.34
CA ARG A 25 -6.36 18.62 36.06
C ARG A 25 -6.47 17.11 36.14
N GLN A 26 -7.53 16.54 35.55
CA GLN A 26 -7.45 15.17 35.08
C GLN A 26 -6.14 15.12 34.28
N PRO A 27 -5.25 14.14 34.53
CA PRO A 27 -4.12 13.97 33.63
C PRO A 27 -4.75 13.92 32.24
N GLU A 28 -4.36 14.84 31.35
CA GLU A 28 -4.71 14.70 29.93
C GLU A 28 -4.25 13.29 29.60
N ALA A 29 -5.21 12.38 29.44
CA ALA A 29 -4.90 11.04 28.96
C ALA A 29 -4.08 11.29 27.72
N HIS A 30 -2.80 10.93 27.76
CA HIS A 30 -1.83 11.31 26.75
C HIS A 30 -2.26 10.60 25.47
N ARG A 31 -3.13 11.25 24.68
CA ARG A 31 -3.82 10.59 23.57
C ARG A 31 -2.75 10.24 22.56
N SER A 32 -2.58 8.94 22.33
CA SER A 32 -1.50 8.44 21.47
C SER A 32 -1.96 8.53 20.02
N SER A 33 -1.48 9.56 19.31
CA SER A 33 -1.74 9.71 17.88
C SER A 33 -0.50 9.35 17.08
N PHE A 34 -0.63 8.44 16.12
CA PHE A 34 0.42 8.17 15.13
C PHE A 34 0.25 9.08 13.92
N ARG A 35 1.31 9.82 13.56
CA ARG A 35 1.30 10.84 12.51
C ARG A 35 2.23 10.44 11.40
N TYR A 36 1.73 10.39 10.17
CA TYR A 36 2.58 10.11 9.01
C TYR A 36 2.09 10.87 7.78
N ASN A 37 2.94 10.91 6.75
CA ASN A 37 2.64 11.62 5.51
C ASN A 37 2.41 10.67 4.34
N GLN A 38 1.40 10.96 3.53
CA GLN A 38 1.21 10.37 2.21
C GLN A 38 1.44 11.44 1.13
N HIS A 39 2.50 11.29 0.34
CA HIS A 39 2.81 12.25 -0.73
C HIS A 39 1.83 12.16 -1.91
N ASN A 40 1.17 11.02 -2.10
CA ASN A 40 0.13 10.84 -3.10
C ASN A 40 -1.26 11.02 -2.48
N PRO A 41 -2.18 11.74 -3.16
CA PRO A 41 -3.50 12.01 -2.62
C PRO A 41 -4.35 10.74 -2.55
N ILE A 42 -5.05 10.54 -1.44
CA ILE A 42 -6.14 9.56 -1.35
C ILE A 42 -7.27 10.03 -2.27
N THR A 43 -7.78 9.13 -3.11
CA THR A 43 -8.86 9.48 -4.07
C THR A 43 -10.23 9.02 -3.58
N SER A 44 -10.26 7.94 -2.80
CA SER A 44 -11.46 7.28 -2.31
C SER A 44 -11.15 6.45 -1.07
N LEU A 45 -12.05 6.45 -0.09
CA LEU A 45 -12.03 5.54 1.06
C LEU A 45 -12.98 4.34 0.86
N ASP A 46 -13.60 4.20 -0.31
CA ASP A 46 -14.36 2.99 -0.66
C ASP A 46 -13.39 1.86 -1.05
N PRO A 47 -13.40 0.71 -0.37
CA PRO A 47 -12.50 -0.42 -0.65
C PRO A 47 -12.53 -0.90 -2.09
N ALA A 48 -13.66 -0.78 -2.80
CA ALA A 48 -13.76 -1.16 -4.22
C ALA A 48 -12.79 -0.40 -5.14
N PHE A 49 -12.24 0.72 -4.68
CA PHE A 49 -11.29 1.58 -5.40
C PHE A 49 -9.87 1.56 -4.81
N ALA A 50 -9.58 0.69 -3.84
CA ALA A 50 -8.29 0.59 -3.14
C ALA A 50 -7.18 -0.05 -4.00
N ARG A 51 -6.77 0.63 -5.08
CA ARG A 51 -5.81 0.11 -6.08
C ARG A 51 -4.39 0.63 -6.00
N THR A 52 -4.19 1.68 -5.21
CA THR A 52 -2.88 2.30 -5.00
C THR A 52 -2.57 2.23 -3.53
N GLN A 53 -1.29 2.11 -3.19
CA GLN A 53 -0.82 1.95 -1.81
C GLN A 53 -1.40 2.99 -0.84
N ASN A 54 -1.51 4.26 -1.26
CA ASN A 54 -2.05 5.33 -0.43
C ASN A 54 -3.55 5.15 -0.13
N ASN A 55 -4.34 4.63 -1.08
CA ASN A 55 -5.74 4.26 -0.83
C ASN A 55 -5.83 2.99 0.01
N ILE A 56 -5.00 1.98 -0.29
CA ILE A 56 -4.95 0.70 0.43
C ILE A 56 -4.70 0.93 1.92
N TRP A 57 -3.65 1.67 2.30
CA TRP A 57 -3.33 1.92 3.72
C TRP A 57 -4.44 2.66 4.47
N ALA A 58 -5.13 3.59 3.81
CA ALA A 58 -6.24 4.30 4.42
C ALA A 58 -7.47 3.42 4.63
N VAL A 59 -7.78 2.57 3.64
CA VAL A 59 -8.88 1.59 3.70
C VAL A 59 -8.57 0.50 4.73
N ASP A 60 -7.32 0.05 4.84
CA ASP A 60 -6.88 -0.98 5.78
C ASP A 60 -7.12 -0.57 7.25
N CYS A 61 -7.01 0.72 7.56
CA CYS A 61 -7.36 1.24 8.88
C CYS A 61 -8.86 1.13 9.21
N LEU A 62 -9.72 1.13 8.18
CA LEU A 62 -11.17 1.34 8.29
C LEU A 62 -11.99 0.06 8.12
N PHE A 63 -11.48 -0.94 7.39
CA PHE A 63 -12.24 -2.12 7.00
C PHE A 63 -11.50 -3.43 7.28
N ASN A 64 -12.23 -4.54 7.31
CA ASN A 64 -11.65 -5.89 7.31
C ASN A 64 -12.27 -6.74 6.19
N GLY A 65 -11.51 -7.73 5.73
CA GLY A 65 -11.99 -8.79 4.84
C GLY A 65 -12.42 -10.05 5.60
N LEU A 66 -12.82 -11.10 4.86
CA LEU A 66 -13.08 -12.42 5.43
C LEU A 66 -11.83 -12.99 6.13
N VAL A 67 -10.69 -12.79 5.49
CA VAL A 67 -9.37 -13.29 5.90
C VAL A 67 -8.35 -12.16 5.77
N GLN A 68 -7.20 -12.33 6.40
CA GLN A 68 -6.09 -11.36 6.37
C GLN A 68 -4.75 -12.08 6.34
N LEU A 69 -3.66 -11.35 6.15
CA LEU A 69 -2.30 -11.90 6.25
C LEU A 69 -1.75 -11.72 7.67
N ASP A 70 -0.91 -12.68 8.10
CA ASP A 70 -0.04 -12.49 9.25
C ASP A 70 1.34 -11.93 8.84
N ASP A 71 2.23 -11.72 9.83
CA ASP A 71 3.58 -11.19 9.61
C ASP A 71 4.47 -12.11 8.76
N SER A 72 4.07 -13.39 8.60
CA SER A 72 4.73 -14.39 7.75
C SER A 72 4.07 -14.54 6.38
N LEU A 73 3.18 -13.60 6.01
CA LEU A 73 2.42 -13.61 4.76
C LEU A 73 1.52 -14.85 4.59
N GLN A 74 1.14 -15.51 5.69
CA GLN A 74 0.17 -16.60 5.67
C GLN A 74 -1.24 -16.08 5.88
N VAL A 75 -2.20 -16.72 5.23
CA VAL A 75 -3.61 -16.35 5.40
C VAL A 75 -4.10 -16.83 6.75
N LYS A 76 -4.62 -15.90 7.56
CA LYS A 76 -5.26 -16.15 8.85
C LYS A 76 -6.72 -15.69 8.89
N PRO A 77 -7.53 -16.22 9.84
CA PRO A 77 -8.89 -15.74 10.11
C PRO A 77 -8.97 -14.22 10.37
N CYS A 78 -10.12 -13.63 10.00
CA CYS A 78 -10.48 -12.24 10.34
C CYS A 78 -11.97 -12.16 10.67
N ILE A 79 -12.83 -11.67 9.76
CA ILE A 79 -14.30 -11.74 9.93
C ILE A 79 -14.79 -13.20 9.85
N ALA A 80 -14.19 -14.02 8.98
CA ALA A 80 -14.38 -15.45 9.04
C ALA A 80 -13.52 -16.03 10.17
N SER A 81 -14.12 -16.83 11.06
CA SER A 81 -13.39 -17.60 12.08
C SER A 81 -12.66 -18.80 11.48
N GLY A 82 -13.10 -19.26 10.30
CA GLY A 82 -12.49 -20.36 9.56
C GLY A 82 -13.20 -20.60 8.23
N TRP A 83 -12.65 -21.50 7.42
CA TRP A 83 -13.22 -21.85 6.12
C TRP A 83 -12.92 -23.30 5.73
N GLU A 84 -13.71 -23.80 4.79
CA GLU A 84 -13.57 -25.11 4.17
C GLU A 84 -13.48 -24.93 2.65
N ILE A 85 -12.65 -25.73 1.99
CA ILE A 85 -12.50 -25.74 0.53
C ILE A 85 -12.88 -27.15 0.06
N SER A 86 -13.78 -27.25 -0.91
CA SER A 86 -14.18 -28.54 -1.49
C SER A 86 -13.00 -29.22 -2.20
N GLU A 87 -13.06 -30.55 -2.35
CA GLU A 87 -11.98 -31.34 -2.98
C GLU A 87 -11.66 -30.91 -4.42
N ASP A 88 -12.68 -30.45 -5.15
CA ASP A 88 -12.54 -29.90 -6.51
C ASP A 88 -12.02 -28.45 -6.53
N ALA A 89 -11.80 -27.83 -5.37
CA ALA A 89 -11.40 -26.44 -5.18
C ALA A 89 -12.33 -25.41 -5.86
N LEU A 90 -13.61 -25.76 -6.05
CA LEU A 90 -14.63 -24.89 -6.65
C LEU A 90 -15.49 -24.17 -5.61
N THR A 91 -15.63 -24.72 -4.40
CA THR A 91 -16.52 -24.16 -3.36
C THR A 91 -15.71 -23.83 -2.11
N TYR A 92 -15.84 -22.58 -1.65
CA TYR A 92 -15.23 -22.08 -0.42
C TYR A 92 -16.36 -21.70 0.54
N ILE A 93 -16.38 -22.32 1.71
CA ILE A 93 -17.40 -22.08 2.74
C ILE A 93 -16.72 -21.37 3.90
N PHE A 94 -17.16 -20.17 4.23
CA PHE A 94 -16.63 -19.35 5.31
C PHE A 94 -17.64 -19.29 6.46
N HIS A 95 -17.15 -19.49 7.69
CA HIS A 95 -17.94 -19.37 8.90
C HIS A 95 -17.59 -18.05 9.59
N LEU A 96 -18.58 -17.19 9.82
CA LEU A 96 -18.38 -15.85 10.36
C LEU A 96 -18.47 -15.85 11.89
N ARG A 97 -17.58 -15.07 12.52
CA ARG A 97 -17.67 -14.75 13.95
C ARG A 97 -18.80 -13.75 14.22
N ARG A 98 -19.32 -13.72 15.44
CA ARG A 98 -20.54 -12.96 15.81
C ARG A 98 -20.28 -11.67 16.59
N ASP A 99 -19.01 -11.38 16.88
CA ASP A 99 -18.55 -10.25 17.68
C ASP A 99 -17.91 -9.14 16.83
N VAL A 100 -18.05 -9.21 15.50
CA VAL A 100 -17.65 -8.14 14.59
C VAL A 100 -18.84 -7.21 14.34
N PHE A 101 -18.64 -5.91 14.57
CA PHE A 101 -19.66 -4.89 14.37
C PHE A 101 -19.16 -3.81 13.43
N PHE A 102 -20.06 -3.30 12.59
CA PHE A 102 -19.78 -2.07 11.85
C PHE A 102 -19.63 -0.89 12.79
N HIS A 103 -18.90 0.12 12.35
CA HIS A 103 -18.79 1.41 13.04
C HIS A 103 -20.18 2.05 13.20
N ASP A 104 -20.35 2.81 14.28
CA ASP A 104 -21.55 3.62 14.50
C ASP A 104 -21.64 4.72 13.44
N ASP A 105 -22.78 4.82 12.77
CA ASP A 105 -23.01 5.76 11.67
C ASP A 105 -24.51 6.09 11.53
N PRO A 106 -24.89 7.33 11.16
CA PRO A 106 -26.28 7.72 10.90
C PRO A 106 -27.04 6.87 9.87
N SER A 107 -26.34 6.13 9.00
CA SER A 107 -26.98 5.21 8.05
C SER A 107 -27.70 4.05 8.73
N PHE A 108 -27.32 3.71 9.97
CA PHE A 108 -27.98 2.64 10.73
C PHE A 108 -29.14 3.16 11.58
N PRO A 109 -30.16 2.32 11.85
CA PRO A 109 -31.21 2.66 12.80
C PRO A 109 -30.64 3.11 14.15
N GLY A 110 -30.99 4.35 14.56
CA GLY A 110 -30.51 4.94 15.81
C GLY A 110 -29.01 5.30 15.82
N GLY A 111 -28.35 5.31 14.66
CA GLY A 111 -26.94 5.66 14.52
C GLY A 111 -25.96 4.61 15.04
N ARG A 112 -26.42 3.38 15.33
CA ARG A 112 -25.61 2.32 15.94
C ARG A 112 -25.29 1.20 14.97
N GLY A 113 -24.00 0.89 14.83
CA GLY A 113 -23.52 -0.18 13.97
C GLY A 113 -23.96 -1.55 14.48
N ARG A 114 -24.54 -2.35 13.59
CA ARG A 114 -24.97 -3.73 13.86
C ARG A 114 -23.84 -4.74 13.61
N ALA A 115 -24.07 -5.98 14.03
CA ALA A 115 -23.17 -7.09 13.75
C ALA A 115 -23.10 -7.36 12.24
N VAL A 116 -21.93 -7.82 11.78
CA VAL A 116 -21.73 -8.31 10.41
C VAL A 116 -22.46 -9.64 10.24
N VAL A 117 -23.14 -9.79 9.11
CA VAL A 117 -23.76 -11.05 8.70
C VAL A 117 -23.28 -11.46 7.31
N ALA A 118 -23.46 -12.72 6.94
CA ALA A 118 -23.03 -13.26 5.64
C ALA A 118 -23.68 -12.53 4.45
N GLY A 119 -24.86 -11.96 4.64
CA GLY A 119 -25.49 -11.08 3.64
C GLY A 119 -24.66 -9.84 3.29
N ASP A 120 -23.86 -9.30 4.22
CA ASP A 120 -22.96 -8.18 3.95
C ASP A 120 -21.81 -8.59 3.05
N VAL A 121 -21.32 -9.83 3.18
CA VAL A 121 -20.28 -10.39 2.33
C VAL A 121 -20.80 -10.58 0.90
N VAL A 122 -22.00 -11.16 0.77
CA VAL A 122 -22.69 -11.29 -0.52
C VAL A 122 -22.86 -9.92 -1.18
N TYR A 123 -23.34 -8.93 -0.44
CA TYR A 123 -23.50 -7.56 -0.94
C TYR A 123 -22.15 -6.98 -1.41
N SER A 124 -21.11 -7.06 -0.57
CA SER A 124 -19.78 -6.52 -0.84
C SER A 124 -19.16 -7.11 -2.12
N PHE A 125 -19.27 -8.43 -2.31
CA PHE A 125 -18.68 -9.08 -3.47
C PHE A 125 -19.52 -8.87 -4.74
N HIS A 126 -20.85 -8.78 -4.63
CA HIS A 126 -21.69 -8.33 -5.74
C HIS A 126 -21.36 -6.91 -6.19
N ARG A 127 -21.00 -5.99 -5.27
CA ARG A 127 -20.51 -4.66 -5.66
C ARG A 127 -19.26 -4.72 -6.53
N LEU A 128 -18.42 -5.75 -6.45
CA LEU A 128 -17.20 -5.85 -7.26
C LEU A 128 -17.44 -6.41 -8.66
N ILE A 129 -18.45 -7.26 -8.85
CA ILE A 129 -18.78 -7.85 -10.16
C ILE A 129 -19.89 -7.13 -10.92
N ASP A 130 -20.54 -6.15 -10.30
CA ASP A 130 -21.58 -5.35 -10.93
C ASP A 130 -20.98 -4.40 -11.99
N ASP A 131 -21.42 -4.49 -13.24
CA ASP A 131 -20.85 -3.74 -14.36
C ASP A 131 -21.36 -2.29 -14.50
N ARG A 132 -22.27 -1.82 -13.62
CA ARG A 132 -22.87 -0.47 -13.71
C ARG A 132 -21.87 0.68 -13.56
N TRP A 133 -20.69 0.43 -12.99
CA TRP A 133 -19.59 1.40 -12.94
C TRP A 133 -18.24 0.69 -12.89
N PRO A 134 -17.15 1.32 -13.36
CA PRO A 134 -15.83 0.68 -13.32
C PRO A 134 -15.33 0.55 -11.87
N LYS A 135 -15.13 -0.69 -11.39
CA LYS A 135 -14.45 -0.98 -10.13
C LYS A 135 -13.05 -1.52 -10.40
N PRO A 136 -11.98 -0.83 -9.97
CA PRO A 136 -10.62 -1.32 -10.15
C PRO A 136 -10.40 -2.73 -9.59
N GLY A 137 -11.08 -3.10 -8.50
CA GLY A 137 -10.98 -4.42 -7.89
C GLY A 137 -11.76 -5.55 -8.59
N SER A 138 -12.57 -5.24 -9.62
CA SER A 138 -13.42 -6.24 -10.29
C SER A 138 -12.65 -7.44 -10.87
N TRP A 139 -11.36 -7.24 -11.20
CA TRP A 139 -10.51 -8.30 -11.74
C TRP A 139 -10.35 -9.48 -10.79
N ILE A 140 -10.55 -9.34 -9.47
CA ILE A 140 -10.39 -10.46 -8.53
C ILE A 140 -11.43 -11.57 -8.75
N PHE A 141 -12.60 -11.22 -9.31
CA PHE A 141 -13.69 -12.15 -9.58
C PHE A 141 -13.98 -12.32 -11.07
N LYS A 142 -13.64 -11.35 -11.92
CA LYS A 142 -13.91 -11.39 -13.36
C LYS A 142 -13.32 -12.67 -13.99
N GLY A 143 -14.19 -13.47 -14.61
CA GLY A 143 -13.84 -14.74 -15.25
C GLY A 143 -13.39 -15.85 -14.29
N ARG A 144 -13.62 -15.70 -12.98
CA ARG A 144 -13.19 -16.65 -11.94
C ARG A 144 -14.35 -17.23 -11.13
N VAL A 145 -15.40 -16.46 -10.88
CA VAL A 145 -16.57 -16.91 -10.12
C VAL A 145 -17.61 -17.60 -11.00
N SER A 146 -18.43 -18.48 -10.42
CA SER A 146 -19.53 -19.16 -11.10
C SER A 146 -20.51 -18.15 -11.72
N ALA A 147 -21.08 -18.47 -12.88
CA ALA A 147 -22.17 -17.68 -13.44
C ALA A 147 -23.46 -17.82 -12.60
N ASP A 148 -23.67 -19.01 -12.03
CA ASP A 148 -24.83 -19.34 -11.22
C ASP A 148 -24.49 -19.24 -9.74
N SER A 149 -25.15 -18.30 -9.04
CA SER A 149 -25.00 -18.06 -7.60
C SER A 149 -23.53 -18.04 -7.11
N PRO A 150 -22.68 -17.13 -7.64
CA PRO A 150 -21.27 -17.04 -7.27
C PRO A 150 -21.05 -16.79 -5.77
N PHE A 151 -22.00 -16.10 -5.15
CA PHE A 151 -21.98 -15.69 -3.75
C PHE A 151 -23.33 -16.04 -3.14
N SER A 152 -23.33 -16.74 -2.02
CA SER A 152 -24.57 -17.04 -1.29
C SER A 152 -24.35 -17.06 0.21
N ALA A 153 -25.44 -16.81 0.95
CA ALA A 153 -25.46 -16.83 2.40
C ALA A 153 -26.64 -17.71 2.85
N PRO A 154 -26.44 -19.03 3.04
CA PRO A 154 -27.51 -19.92 3.50
C PRO A 154 -28.08 -19.54 4.88
N ASN A 155 -27.31 -18.81 5.69
CA ASN A 155 -27.73 -18.21 6.95
C ASN A 155 -26.82 -17.01 7.30
N ASP A 156 -27.11 -16.31 8.39
CA ASP A 156 -26.39 -15.10 8.82
C ASP A 156 -24.89 -15.31 9.13
N SER A 157 -24.45 -16.54 9.39
CA SER A 157 -23.08 -16.86 9.80
C SER A 157 -22.30 -17.71 8.80
N THR A 158 -22.89 -18.08 7.66
CA THR A 158 -22.24 -18.93 6.66
C THR A 158 -22.26 -18.21 5.32
N PHE A 159 -21.08 -17.97 4.75
CA PHE A 159 -20.92 -17.43 3.41
C PHE A 159 -20.33 -18.50 2.49
N VAL A 160 -20.82 -18.59 1.25
CA VAL A 160 -20.34 -19.55 0.26
C VAL A 160 -19.92 -18.81 -1.01
N LEU A 161 -18.67 -19.01 -1.42
CA LEU A 161 -18.09 -18.56 -2.68
C LEU A 161 -17.97 -19.75 -3.63
N ARG A 162 -18.47 -19.60 -4.86
CA ARG A 162 -18.36 -20.60 -5.93
C ARG A 162 -17.51 -20.07 -7.10
N LEU A 163 -16.50 -20.83 -7.47
CA LEU A 163 -15.62 -20.56 -8.61
C LEU A 163 -16.12 -21.28 -9.87
N ALA A 164 -15.84 -20.68 -11.03
CA ALA A 164 -16.09 -21.31 -12.33
C ALA A 164 -15.04 -22.38 -12.68
N LYS A 165 -13.84 -22.27 -12.10
CA LYS A 165 -12.74 -23.22 -12.26
C LYS A 165 -11.82 -23.18 -11.03
N PRO A 166 -11.07 -24.25 -10.74
CA PRO A 166 -10.13 -24.25 -9.63
C PRO A 166 -9.11 -23.12 -9.79
N PHE A 167 -8.92 -22.34 -8.73
CA PHE A 167 -7.99 -21.22 -8.74
C PHE A 167 -7.34 -21.06 -7.36
N GLN A 168 -6.18 -21.70 -7.21
CA GLN A 168 -5.47 -21.78 -5.93
C GLN A 168 -5.23 -20.42 -5.24
N PRO A 169 -4.88 -19.33 -5.94
CA PRO A 169 -4.63 -18.03 -5.29
C PRO A 169 -5.86 -17.32 -4.73
N MET A 170 -7.07 -17.89 -4.88
CA MET A 170 -8.31 -17.22 -4.49
C MET A 170 -8.30 -16.80 -3.02
N LEU A 171 -7.81 -17.67 -2.12
CA LEU A 171 -7.79 -17.37 -0.69
C LEU A 171 -6.86 -16.19 -0.36
N GLN A 172 -5.69 -16.10 -1.00
CA GLN A 172 -4.77 -14.95 -0.85
C GLN A 172 -5.36 -13.67 -1.46
N ILE A 173 -6.06 -13.77 -2.60
CA ILE A 173 -6.72 -12.62 -3.21
C ILE A 173 -7.83 -12.04 -2.32
N LEU A 174 -8.50 -12.88 -1.51
CA LEU A 174 -9.50 -12.42 -0.55
C LEU A 174 -8.90 -11.65 0.66
N THR A 175 -7.57 -11.64 0.83
CA THR A 175 -6.92 -10.76 1.83
C THR A 175 -6.74 -9.33 1.32
N MET A 176 -6.95 -9.08 0.02
CA MET A 176 -6.80 -7.75 -0.56
C MET A 176 -7.93 -6.83 -0.12
N GLN A 177 -7.62 -5.53 0.00
CA GLN A 177 -8.54 -4.52 0.51
C GLN A 177 -9.78 -4.33 -0.38
N TYR A 178 -9.73 -4.70 -1.66
CA TYR A 178 -10.93 -4.77 -2.50
C TYR A 178 -12.00 -5.69 -1.93
N ALA A 179 -11.60 -6.81 -1.30
CA ALA A 179 -12.48 -7.81 -0.72
C ALA A 179 -12.93 -7.45 0.72
N SER A 180 -12.75 -6.20 1.13
CA SER A 180 -13.27 -5.71 2.41
C SER A 180 -14.79 -5.74 2.45
N ILE A 181 -15.33 -6.01 3.65
CA ILE A 181 -16.77 -6.11 3.88
C ILE A 181 -17.34 -4.74 4.23
N VAL A 182 -18.41 -4.34 3.53
CA VAL A 182 -19.10 -3.06 3.69
C VAL A 182 -20.58 -3.26 4.04
N PRO A 183 -21.19 -2.39 4.84
CA PRO A 183 -22.60 -2.47 5.14
C PRO A 183 -23.43 -1.89 3.99
N ARG A 184 -24.48 -2.62 3.61
CA ARG A 184 -25.41 -2.19 2.56
C ARG A 184 -26.04 -0.85 2.86
N GLU A 185 -26.42 -0.64 4.12
CA GLU A 185 -27.10 0.55 4.61
C GLU A 185 -26.27 1.81 4.34
N ALA A 186 -24.99 1.82 4.70
CA ALA A 186 -24.13 2.99 4.47
C ALA A 186 -23.86 3.21 2.98
N CYS A 187 -23.65 2.13 2.22
CA CYS A 187 -23.43 2.22 0.78
C CYS A 187 -24.66 2.80 0.04
N GLU A 188 -25.87 2.42 0.43
CA GLU A 188 -27.12 2.95 -0.14
C GLU A 188 -27.41 4.36 0.37
N TYR A 189 -27.20 4.63 1.66
CA TYR A 189 -27.46 5.92 2.29
C TYR A 189 -26.57 7.04 1.70
N TYR A 190 -25.26 6.81 1.58
CA TYR A 190 -24.33 7.79 1.03
C TYR A 190 -24.18 7.71 -0.49
N GLY A 191 -24.53 6.58 -1.11
CA GLY A 191 -24.40 6.37 -2.54
C GLY A 191 -22.98 6.65 -3.04
N ARG A 192 -22.82 7.64 -3.93
CA ARG A 192 -21.51 8.04 -4.47
C ARG A 192 -20.60 8.66 -3.41
N ASP A 193 -21.14 9.25 -2.35
CA ASP A 193 -20.37 9.91 -1.29
C ASP A 193 -19.82 8.93 -0.25
N PHE A 194 -20.13 7.63 -0.37
CA PHE A 194 -19.52 6.59 0.46
C PHE A 194 -17.98 6.63 0.39
N ARG A 195 -17.40 7.09 -0.73
CA ARG A 195 -15.94 7.34 -0.87
C ARG A 195 -15.36 8.30 0.16
N ARG A 196 -16.18 9.14 0.80
CA ARG A 196 -15.78 10.13 1.81
C ARG A 196 -16.43 9.87 3.18
N HIS A 197 -17.39 8.96 3.23
CA HIS A 197 -18.15 8.58 4.42
C HIS A 197 -18.03 7.06 4.63
N PRO A 198 -16.80 6.53 4.77
CA PRO A 198 -16.59 5.09 4.87
C PRO A 198 -17.10 4.57 6.22
N VAL A 199 -17.78 3.42 6.17
CA VAL A 199 -18.28 2.70 7.35
C VAL A 199 -17.81 1.27 7.23
N GLY A 200 -16.95 0.83 8.14
CA GLY A 200 -16.35 -0.51 8.11
C GLY A 200 -16.35 -1.17 9.48
N THR A 201 -15.47 -2.15 9.65
CA THR A 201 -15.31 -2.93 10.89
C THR A 201 -13.90 -2.80 11.47
N GLY A 202 -13.05 -2.00 10.83
CA GLY A 202 -11.62 -1.91 11.08
C GLY A 202 -11.25 -1.39 12.47
N PRO A 203 -9.95 -1.43 12.79
CA PRO A 203 -9.40 -0.99 14.08
C PRO A 203 -9.60 0.51 14.33
N PHE A 204 -9.75 1.31 13.27
CA PHE A 204 -10.07 2.73 13.39
C PHE A 204 -11.38 3.05 12.65
N ARG A 205 -12.13 4.00 13.19
CA ARG A 205 -13.32 4.60 12.58
C ARG A 205 -12.98 5.95 11.95
N PHE A 206 -13.70 6.29 10.90
CA PHE A 206 -13.56 7.58 10.23
C PHE A 206 -13.89 8.74 11.18
N LYS A 207 -13.09 9.81 11.14
CA LYS A 207 -13.38 11.05 11.89
C LYS A 207 -13.53 12.24 10.96
N ILE A 208 -12.53 12.51 10.13
CA ILE A 208 -12.58 13.62 9.17
C ILE A 208 -11.58 13.38 8.05
N TRP A 209 -11.96 13.79 6.85
CA TRP A 209 -11.05 13.93 5.73
C TRP A 209 -11.17 15.32 5.11
N ALA A 210 -10.18 16.15 5.41
CA ALA A 210 -9.95 17.42 4.73
C ALA A 210 -9.05 17.14 3.52
N GLU A 211 -9.65 17.10 2.33
CA GLU A 211 -8.93 16.82 1.08
C GLU A 211 -7.70 17.72 0.94
N ASN A 212 -6.58 17.13 0.50
CA ASN A 212 -5.26 17.77 0.36
C ASN A 212 -4.65 18.33 1.67
N GLN A 213 -5.30 18.20 2.83
CA GLN A 213 -4.75 18.60 4.12
C GLN A 213 -4.43 17.40 5.01
N ALA A 214 -5.46 16.67 5.46
CA ALA A 214 -5.30 15.52 6.34
C ALA A 214 -6.50 14.58 6.36
N LEU A 215 -6.21 13.29 6.59
CA LEU A 215 -7.17 12.27 7.01
C LEU A 215 -6.92 11.94 8.49
N VAL A 216 -7.98 11.92 9.29
CA VAL A 216 -7.94 11.47 10.68
C VAL A 216 -8.92 10.34 10.87
N VAL A 217 -8.41 9.24 11.41
CA VAL A 217 -9.20 8.09 11.88
C VAL A 217 -8.91 7.89 13.36
N VAL A 218 -9.91 7.45 14.11
CA VAL A 218 -9.85 7.34 15.58
C VAL A 218 -10.17 5.92 16.03
N LYS A 219 -9.64 5.50 17.17
CA LYS A 219 -9.77 4.14 17.70
C LYS A 219 -11.21 3.63 17.66
N ASN A 220 -11.41 2.41 17.16
CA ASN A 220 -12.66 1.67 17.30
C ASN A 220 -12.67 0.93 18.65
N GLU A 221 -13.39 1.47 19.63
CA GLU A 221 -13.49 0.88 20.99
C GLU A 221 -14.14 -0.53 20.98
N ARG A 222 -14.88 -0.85 19.92
CA ARG A 222 -15.56 -2.14 19.73
C ARG A 222 -14.81 -3.09 18.80
N TYR A 223 -13.55 -2.80 18.47
CA TYR A 223 -12.76 -3.69 17.62
C TYR A 223 -12.57 -5.06 18.27
N PHE A 224 -12.58 -6.10 17.44
CA PHE A 224 -12.78 -7.49 17.86
C PHE A 224 -11.47 -8.27 18.02
N GLU A 225 -10.35 -7.74 17.51
CA GLU A 225 -9.04 -8.40 17.64
C GLU A 225 -8.34 -8.01 18.94
N THR A 226 -7.59 -8.96 19.44
CA THR A 226 -6.67 -8.80 20.57
C THR A 226 -5.27 -9.21 20.15
N ASP A 227 -4.27 -8.73 20.86
CA ASP A 227 -2.92 -9.27 20.76
C ASP A 227 -2.81 -10.65 21.45
N ASP A 228 -1.59 -11.21 21.46
CA ASP A 228 -1.29 -12.50 22.09
C ASP A 228 -1.47 -12.50 23.63
N ARG A 229 -1.59 -11.31 24.25
CA ARG A 229 -1.82 -11.13 25.68
C ARG A 229 -3.29 -10.92 26.02
N GLY A 230 -4.16 -10.87 25.00
CA GLY A 230 -5.59 -10.61 25.16
C GLY A 230 -5.93 -9.12 25.29
N GLU A 231 -4.99 -8.21 25.06
CA GLU A 231 -5.24 -6.77 25.03
C GLU A 231 -5.94 -6.39 23.71
N ARG A 232 -7.03 -5.62 23.82
CA ARG A 232 -7.82 -5.21 22.66
C ARG A 232 -7.09 -4.19 21.80
N LEU A 233 -7.00 -4.47 20.51
CA LEU A 233 -6.45 -3.56 19.51
C LEU A 233 -7.47 -2.49 19.09
N PRO A 234 -7.04 -1.36 18.51
CA PRO A 234 -5.65 -0.87 18.47
C PRO A 234 -5.22 -0.20 19.79
N TYR A 235 -3.92 -0.11 20.02
CA TYR A 235 -3.34 0.63 21.16
C TYR A 235 -3.48 2.15 21.01
N LEU A 236 -3.39 2.63 19.78
CA LEU A 236 -3.41 4.06 19.46
C LEU A 236 -4.82 4.64 19.51
N ASP A 237 -4.94 5.88 19.96
CA ASP A 237 -6.21 6.62 19.97
C ASP A 237 -6.59 7.17 18.59
N ALA A 238 -5.60 7.47 17.76
CA ALA A 238 -5.82 8.02 16.43
C ALA A 238 -4.64 7.78 15.47
N VAL A 239 -4.95 7.81 14.18
CA VAL A 239 -3.96 7.94 13.11
C VAL A 239 -4.28 9.20 12.32
N ARG A 240 -3.26 10.06 12.15
CA ARG A 240 -3.34 11.27 11.33
C ARG A 240 -2.41 11.14 10.13
N THR A 241 -3.00 11.15 8.94
CA THR A 241 -2.28 11.18 7.67
C THR A 241 -2.27 12.59 7.10
N SER A 242 -1.11 13.18 6.87
CA SER A 242 -0.97 14.45 6.10
C SER A 242 -0.73 14.19 4.61
N PHE A 243 -0.94 15.22 3.77
CA PHE A 243 -0.75 15.14 2.31
C PHE A 243 0.27 16.14 1.77
N ILE A 244 1.51 16.10 2.28
CA ILE A 244 2.63 16.91 1.80
C ILE A 244 3.22 16.23 0.56
N THR A 245 3.02 16.85 -0.61
CA THR A 245 3.49 16.33 -1.90
C THR A 245 5.01 16.36 -2.03
N ASP A 246 5.64 17.46 -1.60
CA ASP A 246 7.10 17.61 -1.68
C ASP A 246 7.79 16.76 -0.59
N ARG A 247 8.56 15.78 -1.03
CA ARG A 247 9.15 14.76 -0.15
C ARG A 247 10.25 15.32 0.74
N LYS A 248 10.97 16.37 0.28
CA LYS A 248 11.95 17.08 1.10
C LYS A 248 11.28 17.84 2.24
N THR A 249 10.15 18.50 1.96
CA THR A 249 9.34 19.16 2.98
C THR A 249 8.81 18.14 4.00
N ALA A 250 8.29 17.00 3.54
CA ALA A 250 7.86 15.93 4.43
C ALA A 250 9.01 15.39 5.31
N PHE A 251 10.21 15.26 4.75
CA PHE A 251 11.40 14.86 5.50
C PHE A 251 11.79 15.89 6.58
N LEU A 252 11.70 17.18 6.27
CA LEU A 252 11.94 18.24 7.25
C LEU A 252 10.90 18.22 8.38
N GLU A 253 9.63 17.95 8.07
CA GLU A 253 8.58 17.81 9.09
C GLU A 253 8.80 16.57 9.98
N PHE A 254 9.30 15.48 9.42
CA PHE A 254 9.75 14.31 10.20
C PHE A 254 10.90 14.68 11.14
N LYS A 255 11.96 15.35 10.65
CA LYS A 255 13.09 15.79 11.50
C LYS A 255 12.67 16.75 12.62
N LYS A 256 11.60 17.54 12.44
CA LYS A 256 11.04 18.43 13.47
C LYS A 256 10.18 17.70 14.51
N GLY A 257 9.92 16.39 14.35
CA GLY A 257 9.03 15.62 15.23
C GLY A 257 7.54 15.83 14.96
N ASN A 258 7.17 16.40 13.81
CA ASN A 258 5.77 16.57 13.41
C ASN A 258 5.18 15.32 12.74
N LEU A 259 6.04 14.39 12.31
CA LEU A 259 5.69 13.06 11.80
C LEU A 259 6.44 12.00 12.61
N ASP A 260 5.77 10.88 12.87
CA ASP A 260 6.32 9.73 13.60
C ASP A 260 6.88 8.65 12.66
N TYR A 261 6.55 8.74 11.37
CA TYR A 261 6.99 7.80 10.34
C TYR A 261 7.32 8.51 9.02
N PHE A 262 8.44 8.12 8.43
CA PHE A 262 8.88 8.58 7.13
C PHE A 262 9.39 7.41 6.29
N PHE A 263 8.97 7.35 5.03
CA PHE A 263 9.33 6.29 4.09
C PHE A 263 9.69 6.86 2.72
N GLY A 264 10.44 6.07 1.94
CA GLY A 264 10.93 6.43 0.60
C GLY A 264 12.19 7.28 0.64
N LEU A 265 13.33 6.69 0.99
CA LEU A 265 14.58 7.45 1.01
C LEU A 265 14.98 7.86 -0.42
N GLU A 266 15.32 9.14 -0.61
CA GLU A 266 15.82 9.65 -1.88
C GLU A 266 17.30 9.98 -1.81
N SER A 267 17.97 9.93 -2.96
CA SER A 267 19.38 10.30 -3.15
C SER A 267 19.75 11.65 -2.53
N SER A 268 18.79 12.60 -2.47
CA SER A 268 19.05 13.96 -1.98
C SER A 268 19.28 14.07 -0.48
N TYR A 269 18.79 13.12 0.32
CA TYR A 269 18.94 13.13 1.79
C TYR A 269 19.27 11.75 2.38
N ILE A 270 19.40 10.70 1.55
CA ILE A 270 19.78 9.36 2.03
C ILE A 270 21.12 9.37 2.78
N ASN A 271 22.07 10.19 2.32
CA ASN A 271 23.38 10.37 2.96
C ASN A 271 23.32 11.16 4.26
N GLU A 272 22.22 11.84 4.58
CA GLU A 272 22.02 12.42 5.92
C GLU A 272 21.71 11.33 6.95
N LEU A 273 20.98 10.30 6.53
CA LEU A 273 20.41 9.26 7.42
C LEU A 273 21.25 7.99 7.48
N LEU A 274 21.78 7.56 6.34
CA LEU A 274 22.36 6.23 6.18
C LEU A 274 23.85 6.30 5.88
N THR A 275 24.56 5.27 6.32
CA THR A 275 25.91 4.93 5.88
C THR A 275 25.89 4.41 4.43
N PRO A 276 27.05 4.29 3.74
CA PRO A 276 27.12 3.72 2.38
C PRO A 276 26.67 2.25 2.25
N ASP A 277 26.70 1.47 3.33
CA ASP A 277 26.16 0.10 3.40
C ASP A 277 24.65 0.05 3.68
N GLY A 278 24.02 1.22 3.87
CA GLY A 278 22.58 1.36 4.00
C GLY A 278 22.07 0.93 5.36
N THR A 279 22.89 1.13 6.39
CA THR A 279 22.51 1.06 7.80
C THR A 279 22.27 2.47 8.31
N LEU A 280 21.47 2.62 9.37
CA LEU A 280 21.26 3.92 10.00
C LEU A 280 22.61 4.40 10.56
N LYS A 281 22.90 5.70 10.45
CA LYS A 281 24.11 6.25 11.04
C LYS A 281 24.08 6.12 12.57
N PRO A 282 25.19 5.73 13.22
CA PRO A 282 25.25 5.53 14.66
C PRO A 282 24.75 6.73 15.48
N GLU A 283 25.08 7.96 15.06
CA GLU A 283 24.65 9.19 15.75
C GLU A 283 23.14 9.46 15.71
N LEU A 284 22.38 8.67 14.96
CA LEU A 284 20.92 8.77 14.81
C LEU A 284 20.15 7.63 15.48
N GLU A 285 20.83 6.59 15.99
CA GLU A 285 20.19 5.39 16.56
C GLU A 285 19.35 5.68 17.80
N ASP A 286 19.75 6.66 18.62
CA ASP A 286 18.98 7.09 19.79
C ASP A 286 17.71 7.89 19.44
N GLN A 287 17.62 8.39 18.20
CA GLN A 287 16.54 9.28 17.75
C GLN A 287 15.53 8.58 16.85
N TYR A 288 15.98 7.61 16.04
CA TYR A 288 15.16 6.97 15.04
C TYR A 288 15.22 5.45 15.13
N TYR A 289 14.05 4.83 15.00
CA TYR A 289 13.95 3.41 14.75
C TYR A 289 13.96 3.14 13.25
N PHE A 290 15.01 2.51 12.73
CA PHE A 290 15.16 2.23 11.30
C PHE A 290 14.73 0.82 10.93
N LEU A 291 13.66 0.73 10.14
CA LEU A 291 13.15 -0.53 9.61
C LEU A 291 13.65 -0.78 8.18
N LYS A 292 14.40 -1.87 7.98
CA LYS A 292 14.91 -2.30 6.68
C LYS A 292 14.54 -3.76 6.42
N ASN A 293 13.54 -3.97 5.56
CA ASN A 293 13.07 -5.29 5.15
C ASN A 293 12.96 -5.39 3.62
N PRO A 294 13.00 -6.59 3.03
CA PRO A 294 12.71 -6.77 1.62
C PRO A 294 11.31 -6.22 1.29
N TYR A 295 11.28 -5.15 0.50
CA TYR A 295 10.03 -4.67 -0.06
C TYR A 295 9.66 -5.60 -1.22
N LEU A 296 8.40 -6.07 -1.26
CA LEU A 296 7.91 -6.98 -2.32
C LEU A 296 7.73 -6.26 -3.65
N ASN A 297 8.80 -5.61 -4.13
CA ASN A 297 8.82 -4.76 -5.30
C ASN A 297 9.95 -5.19 -6.25
N THR A 298 9.66 -5.13 -7.54
CA THR A 298 10.65 -5.22 -8.61
C THR A 298 10.59 -3.97 -9.49
N GLU A 299 11.75 -3.31 -9.62
CA GLU A 299 11.99 -2.19 -10.52
C GLU A 299 12.48 -2.70 -11.88
N TYR A 300 11.89 -2.24 -12.99
CA TYR A 300 12.21 -2.76 -14.32
C TYR A 300 12.06 -1.74 -15.45
N LEU A 301 12.65 -2.07 -16.59
CA LEU A 301 12.42 -1.39 -17.86
C LEU A 301 11.53 -2.25 -18.74
N GLY A 302 10.34 -1.77 -19.08
CA GLY A 302 9.38 -2.46 -19.94
C GLY A 302 9.60 -2.12 -21.42
N ILE A 303 9.50 -3.12 -22.29
CA ILE A 303 9.57 -2.98 -23.74
C ILE A 303 8.26 -3.49 -24.33
N LEU A 304 7.55 -2.64 -25.08
CA LEU A 304 6.34 -3.02 -25.79
C LEU A 304 6.71 -3.82 -27.04
N MET A 305 6.49 -5.13 -27.00
CA MET A 305 6.93 -6.04 -28.07
C MET A 305 5.98 -6.06 -29.29
N ASP A 306 4.70 -5.70 -29.09
CA ASP A 306 3.64 -5.84 -30.10
C ASP A 306 3.57 -4.67 -31.11
N THR A 307 4.65 -3.90 -31.25
CA THR A 307 4.71 -2.77 -32.18
C THR A 307 5.91 -2.84 -33.11
N ASN A 308 5.78 -2.27 -34.31
CA ASN A 308 6.86 -2.16 -35.29
C ASN A 308 7.83 -1.01 -35.01
N ASN A 309 7.44 -0.05 -34.16
CA ASN A 309 8.19 1.18 -33.89
C ASN A 309 9.21 1.07 -32.75
N ILE A 310 9.70 -0.16 -32.46
CA ILE A 310 10.71 -0.43 -31.43
C ILE A 310 12.02 -0.97 -32.02
N ALA A 311 12.34 -0.67 -33.28
CA ALA A 311 13.71 -0.86 -33.75
C ALA A 311 14.62 0.11 -32.97
N PRO A 312 15.76 -0.33 -32.39
CA PRO A 312 16.41 -1.64 -32.52
C PRO A 312 16.02 -2.71 -31.46
N LEU A 313 15.24 -2.36 -30.44
CA LEU A 313 14.83 -3.23 -29.31
C LEU A 313 14.10 -4.53 -29.71
N LYS A 314 13.57 -4.63 -30.93
CA LYS A 314 13.05 -5.90 -31.48
C LYS A 314 14.08 -7.02 -31.48
N ARG A 315 15.36 -6.69 -31.70
CA ARG A 315 16.43 -7.68 -31.76
C ARG A 315 16.73 -8.19 -30.34
N LYS A 316 16.62 -9.51 -30.14
CA LYS A 316 16.90 -10.14 -28.83
C LYS A 316 18.31 -9.80 -28.33
N ALA A 317 19.30 -9.83 -29.21
CA ALA A 317 20.68 -9.50 -28.89
C ALA A 317 20.83 -8.07 -28.35
N ILE A 318 20.08 -7.09 -28.88
CA ILE A 318 20.07 -5.71 -28.36
C ILE A 318 19.48 -5.67 -26.94
N ARG A 319 18.36 -6.36 -26.69
CA ARG A 319 17.77 -6.43 -25.33
C ARG A 319 18.71 -7.08 -24.32
N GLN A 320 19.45 -8.11 -24.75
CA GLN A 320 20.46 -8.76 -23.92
C GLN A 320 21.66 -7.84 -23.69
N ALA A 321 22.15 -7.13 -24.72
CA ALA A 321 23.23 -6.16 -24.59
C ALA A 321 22.88 -5.04 -23.59
N LEU A 322 21.65 -4.52 -23.64
CA LEU A 322 21.16 -3.55 -22.65
C LEU A 322 21.18 -4.14 -21.22
N ASN A 323 20.82 -5.41 -21.05
CA ASN A 323 20.83 -6.05 -19.74
C ASN A 323 22.25 -6.29 -19.19
N TYR A 324 23.20 -6.71 -20.03
CA TYR A 324 24.59 -6.93 -19.65
C TYR A 324 25.39 -5.62 -19.53
N GLY A 325 24.91 -4.54 -20.16
CA GLY A 325 25.66 -3.30 -20.36
C GLY A 325 25.65 -2.28 -19.23
N PHE A 326 25.07 -2.57 -18.07
CA PHE A 326 25.14 -1.66 -16.91
C PHE A 326 25.32 -2.41 -15.58
N ASP A 327 26.09 -1.81 -14.67
CA ASP A 327 26.34 -2.38 -13.35
C ASP A 327 25.24 -2.00 -12.35
N ARG A 328 24.30 -2.93 -12.16
CA ARG A 328 23.22 -2.83 -11.15
C ARG A 328 23.76 -2.67 -9.73
N SER A 329 24.89 -3.31 -9.40
CA SER A 329 25.45 -3.27 -8.06
C SER A 329 26.12 -1.93 -7.79
N GLN A 330 26.87 -1.40 -8.76
CA GLN A 330 27.42 -0.04 -8.68
C GLN A 330 26.30 1.00 -8.62
N MET A 331 25.25 0.85 -9.43
CA MET A 331 24.09 1.75 -9.42
C MET A 331 23.48 1.86 -8.02
N LEU A 332 23.21 0.72 -7.35
CA LEU A 332 22.63 0.72 -6.01
C LEU A 332 23.59 1.23 -4.93
N ARG A 333 24.89 0.90 -5.03
CA ARG A 333 25.90 1.45 -4.11
C ARG A 333 25.94 2.98 -4.18
N THR A 334 26.02 3.52 -5.39
CA THR A 334 26.24 4.96 -5.61
C THR A 334 24.99 5.80 -5.40
N LEU A 335 23.82 5.30 -5.80
CA LEU A 335 22.60 6.11 -5.82
C LEU A 335 21.63 5.80 -4.68
N ARG A 336 21.78 4.64 -4.01
CA ARG A 336 20.83 4.19 -2.98
C ARG A 336 21.53 3.71 -1.71
N ASN A 337 22.84 3.88 -1.55
CA ASN A 337 23.60 3.39 -0.39
C ASN A 337 23.28 1.91 -0.07
N ASN A 338 23.16 1.06 -1.10
CA ASN A 338 22.75 -0.35 -0.96
C ASN A 338 21.37 -0.57 -0.30
N VAL A 339 20.49 0.45 -0.27
CA VAL A 339 19.07 0.28 0.03
C VAL A 339 18.39 -0.31 -1.22
N GLY A 340 18.35 -1.63 -1.25
CA GLY A 340 17.82 -2.43 -2.35
C GLY A 340 18.68 -3.67 -2.60
N SER A 341 18.31 -4.48 -3.58
CA SER A 341 19.12 -5.60 -4.04
C SER A 341 19.22 -5.56 -5.57
N PRO A 342 20.40 -5.81 -6.16
CA PRO A 342 20.53 -5.90 -7.61
C PRO A 342 19.62 -7.00 -8.15
N ALA A 343 18.76 -6.66 -9.11
CA ALA A 343 17.90 -7.64 -9.78
C ALA A 343 18.71 -8.51 -10.76
N ILE A 344 19.28 -9.59 -10.24
CA ILE A 344 20.16 -10.53 -10.97
C ILE A 344 19.63 -11.97 -11.03
N SER A 345 18.40 -12.20 -10.56
CA SER A 345 17.78 -13.53 -10.45
C SER A 345 16.27 -13.47 -10.68
N GLY A 346 15.84 -13.40 -11.94
CA GLY A 346 14.42 -13.39 -12.30
C GLY A 346 13.68 -12.09 -11.97
N PHE A 347 12.34 -12.15 -12.08
CA PHE A 347 11.44 -11.00 -11.88
C PHE A 347 10.77 -10.98 -10.50
N ALA A 348 10.63 -12.14 -9.85
CA ALA A 348 10.02 -12.24 -8.53
C ALA A 348 10.83 -11.43 -7.50
N PRO A 349 10.21 -10.56 -6.69
CA PRO A 349 10.88 -9.87 -5.60
C PRO A 349 11.50 -10.85 -4.59
N ARG A 350 12.66 -10.48 -4.03
CA ARG A 350 13.42 -11.30 -3.08
C ARG A 350 12.63 -11.73 -1.82
N GLY A 351 11.63 -10.95 -1.41
CA GLY A 351 10.82 -11.25 -0.24
C GLY A 351 9.69 -12.25 -0.50
N LEU A 352 9.43 -12.66 -1.75
CA LEU A 352 8.42 -13.68 -2.05
C LEU A 352 8.98 -15.10 -1.89
N PRO A 353 8.18 -16.05 -1.40
CA PRO A 353 8.58 -17.47 -1.32
C PRO A 353 8.98 -18.09 -2.66
N SER A 354 8.50 -17.53 -3.77
CA SER A 354 8.81 -17.99 -5.14
C SER A 354 10.18 -17.53 -5.67
N PHE A 355 10.89 -16.66 -4.95
CA PHE A 355 12.22 -16.20 -5.35
C PHE A 355 13.28 -17.26 -5.09
N ASP A 356 13.88 -17.80 -6.16
CA ASP A 356 14.98 -18.75 -6.08
C ASP A 356 16.18 -18.29 -6.92
N PRO A 357 17.24 -17.76 -6.29
CA PRO A 357 18.43 -17.29 -7.00
C PRO A 357 19.38 -18.42 -7.42
N GLN A 358 19.18 -19.65 -6.94
CA GLN A 358 19.96 -20.83 -7.35
C GLN A 358 19.40 -21.45 -8.63
N GLN A 359 18.07 -21.41 -8.81
CA GLN A 359 17.41 -21.92 -10.00
C GLN A 359 17.30 -20.89 -11.13
N VAL A 360 17.19 -19.59 -10.80
CA VAL A 360 16.96 -18.54 -11.79
C VAL A 360 18.20 -17.65 -11.94
N GLU A 361 18.99 -17.94 -12.99
CA GLU A 361 20.10 -17.09 -13.40
C GLU A 361 19.61 -15.89 -14.23
N GLY A 362 19.86 -14.67 -13.74
CA GLY A 362 19.59 -13.43 -14.46
C GLY A 362 20.83 -12.82 -15.12
N PHE A 363 20.75 -11.53 -15.42
CA PHE A 363 21.80 -10.79 -16.11
C PHE A 363 22.75 -10.12 -15.10
N ARG A 364 24.03 -10.46 -15.19
CA ARG A 364 25.12 -9.77 -14.47
C ARG A 364 25.76 -8.74 -15.40
N TYR A 365 26.47 -7.76 -14.84
CA TYR A 365 27.21 -6.80 -15.65
C TYR A 365 28.35 -7.51 -16.39
N ASP A 366 28.35 -7.41 -17.71
CA ASP A 366 29.34 -8.02 -18.60
C ASP A 366 29.43 -7.16 -19.88
N PRO A 367 30.23 -6.08 -19.85
CA PRO A 367 30.35 -5.17 -20.99
C PRO A 367 30.94 -5.86 -22.22
N VAL A 368 31.81 -6.87 -22.04
CA VAL A 368 32.40 -7.63 -23.15
C VAL A 368 31.32 -8.40 -23.90
N LYS A 369 30.47 -9.13 -23.18
CA LYS A 369 29.32 -9.83 -23.76
C LYS A 369 28.32 -8.87 -24.39
N ALA A 370 28.09 -7.71 -23.78
CA ALA A 370 27.23 -6.68 -24.37
C ALA A 370 27.78 -6.21 -25.73
N THR A 371 29.08 -5.92 -25.83
CA THR A 371 29.73 -5.54 -27.10
C THR A 371 29.65 -6.65 -28.14
N GLN A 372 29.84 -7.92 -27.75
CA GLN A 372 29.67 -9.06 -28.65
C GLN A 372 28.24 -9.14 -29.21
N LEU A 373 27.23 -9.03 -28.35
CA LEU A 373 25.82 -9.05 -28.74
C LEU A 373 25.45 -7.89 -29.67
N LEU A 374 26.05 -6.71 -29.48
CA LEU A 374 25.89 -5.58 -30.39
C LEU A 374 26.46 -5.89 -31.78
N ALA A 375 27.64 -6.51 -31.86
CA ALA A 375 28.24 -6.93 -33.13
C ALA A 375 27.39 -8.01 -33.83
N GLU A 376 26.93 -9.03 -33.10
CA GLU A 376 26.00 -10.05 -33.60
C GLU A 376 24.68 -9.45 -34.10
N ALA A 377 24.23 -8.36 -33.48
CA ALA A 377 23.06 -7.62 -33.91
C ALA A 377 23.30 -6.75 -35.15
N GLY A 378 24.53 -6.67 -35.67
CA GLY A 378 24.92 -5.86 -36.83
C GLY A 378 25.32 -4.42 -36.49
N TYR A 379 25.59 -4.12 -35.22
CA TYR A 379 25.93 -2.79 -34.71
C TYR A 379 27.23 -2.82 -33.88
N PRO A 380 28.38 -3.20 -34.45
CA PRO A 380 29.63 -3.32 -33.70
C PRO A 380 30.01 -2.01 -33.02
N GLY A 381 30.18 -2.04 -31.69
CA GLY A 381 30.43 -0.85 -30.87
C GLY A 381 29.30 0.19 -30.94
N GLY A 382 28.06 -0.25 -31.17
CA GLY A 382 26.89 0.63 -31.30
C GLY A 382 26.86 1.47 -32.58
N LYS A 383 27.81 1.29 -33.51
CA LYS A 383 27.87 2.05 -34.76
C LYS A 383 26.60 1.83 -35.57
N SER A 384 26.01 2.92 -36.05
CA SER A 384 24.75 2.95 -36.81
C SER A 384 23.53 2.39 -36.07
N LEU A 385 23.63 2.14 -34.76
CA LEU A 385 22.46 1.77 -33.95
C LEU A 385 21.51 2.96 -33.87
N PRO A 386 20.23 2.81 -34.25
CA PRO A 386 19.26 3.89 -34.12
C PRO A 386 19.13 4.33 -32.66
N ALA A 387 18.89 5.62 -32.44
CA ALA A 387 18.66 6.16 -31.12
C ALA A 387 17.46 5.47 -30.44
N ILE A 388 17.60 5.16 -29.16
CA ILE A 388 16.54 4.57 -28.33
C ILE A 388 16.02 5.68 -27.42
N THR A 389 14.70 5.80 -27.29
CA THR A 389 14.10 6.69 -26.28
C THR A 389 13.60 5.86 -25.10
N LEU A 390 14.04 6.20 -23.89
CA LEU A 390 13.56 5.64 -22.63
C LEU A 390 12.62 6.64 -21.96
N LEU A 391 11.36 6.25 -21.78
CA LEU A 391 10.38 7.04 -21.03
C LEU A 391 10.56 6.82 -19.53
N CYS A 392 10.69 7.88 -18.75
CA CYS A 392 10.72 7.81 -17.29
C CYS A 392 10.04 9.02 -16.64
N ASN A 393 9.80 8.97 -15.35
CA ASN A 393 9.32 10.09 -14.56
C ASN A 393 10.45 10.68 -13.69
N GLN A 394 10.21 11.87 -13.13
CA GLN A 394 11.23 12.64 -12.42
C GLN A 394 11.87 11.87 -11.25
N ASP A 395 11.09 11.07 -10.52
CA ASP A 395 11.53 10.32 -9.33
C ASP A 395 12.66 9.30 -9.62
N TYR A 396 12.83 8.87 -10.88
CA TYR A 396 13.77 7.81 -11.27
C TYR A 396 14.74 8.26 -12.36
N LEU A 397 14.81 9.57 -12.61
CA LEU A 397 15.72 10.17 -13.59
C LEU A 397 17.18 9.83 -13.28
N ASP A 398 17.56 9.76 -12.00
CA ASP A 398 18.92 9.45 -11.57
C ASP A 398 19.33 8.02 -11.96
N LEU A 399 18.47 7.03 -11.71
CA LEU A 399 18.67 5.65 -12.13
C LEU A 399 18.75 5.54 -13.65
N CYS A 400 17.79 6.13 -14.37
CA CYS A 400 17.76 6.10 -15.83
C CYS A 400 19.03 6.74 -16.41
N THR A 401 19.47 7.88 -15.87
CA THR A 401 20.70 8.57 -16.31
C THR A 401 21.96 7.73 -16.06
N PHE A 402 22.05 7.03 -14.93
CA PHE A 402 23.17 6.12 -14.67
C PHE A 402 23.21 4.99 -15.70
N ILE A 403 22.05 4.38 -15.97
CA ILE A 403 21.92 3.29 -16.94
C ILE A 403 22.31 3.77 -18.34
N THR A 404 21.78 4.92 -18.79
CA THR A 404 22.07 5.42 -20.14
C THR A 404 23.53 5.82 -20.32
N ARG A 405 24.22 6.32 -19.28
CA ARG A 405 25.66 6.60 -19.32
C ARG A 405 26.49 5.33 -19.54
N GLN A 406 26.20 4.26 -18.80
CA GLN A 406 26.90 2.97 -18.98
C GLN A 406 26.65 2.36 -20.36
N TRP A 407 25.46 2.54 -20.91
CA TRP A 407 25.14 2.16 -22.29
C TRP A 407 25.88 3.02 -23.32
N GLU A 408 26.05 4.30 -23.06
CA GLU A 408 26.79 5.22 -23.92
C GLU A 408 28.28 4.83 -24.03
N ASP A 409 28.90 4.37 -22.94
CA ASP A 409 30.27 3.82 -22.94
C ASP A 409 30.42 2.60 -23.89
N LEU A 410 29.31 1.90 -24.17
CA LEU A 410 29.25 0.78 -25.13
C LEU A 410 28.84 1.22 -26.55
N GLY A 411 28.64 2.52 -26.77
CA GLY A 411 28.18 3.12 -28.01
C GLY A 411 26.66 3.07 -28.22
N ILE A 412 25.88 2.65 -27.21
CA ILE A 412 24.42 2.60 -27.28
C ILE A 412 23.86 3.96 -26.84
N ARG A 413 23.35 4.73 -27.79
CA ARG A 413 22.75 6.05 -27.51
C ARG A 413 21.29 5.90 -27.08
N VAL A 414 21.02 6.25 -25.83
CA VAL A 414 19.66 6.27 -25.26
C VAL A 414 19.32 7.65 -24.73
N GLU A 415 18.26 8.26 -25.27
CA GLU A 415 17.70 9.53 -24.80
C GLU A 415 16.64 9.25 -23.73
N VAL A 416 16.79 9.87 -22.56
CA VAL A 416 15.77 9.83 -21.51
C VAL A 416 14.74 10.92 -21.75
N ARG A 417 13.47 10.55 -21.92
CA ARG A 417 12.35 11.49 -22.03
C ARG A 417 11.50 11.44 -20.78
N LEU A 418 11.42 12.59 -20.11
CA LEU A 418 10.60 12.76 -18.91
C LEU A 418 9.11 12.86 -19.26
N MET A 419 8.30 12.23 -18.43
CA MET A 419 6.84 12.27 -18.51
C MET A 419 6.22 12.36 -17.12
N GLU A 420 5.06 13.01 -17.05
CA GLU A 420 4.22 12.98 -15.85
C GLU A 420 3.80 11.56 -15.50
N THR A 421 3.89 11.20 -14.22
CA THR A 421 3.64 9.83 -13.73
C THR A 421 2.28 9.28 -14.16
N ALA A 422 1.23 10.11 -14.11
CA ALA A 422 -0.12 9.71 -14.50
C ALA A 422 -0.21 9.42 -16.01
N LEU A 423 0.39 10.29 -16.84
CA LEU A 423 0.40 10.15 -18.29
C LEU A 423 1.23 8.94 -18.74
N LEU A 424 2.39 8.70 -18.12
CA LEU A 424 3.21 7.52 -18.42
C LEU A 424 2.45 6.22 -18.13
N ARG A 425 1.77 6.13 -16.97
CA ARG A 425 0.93 4.97 -16.62
C ARG A 425 -0.22 4.77 -17.60
N GLU A 426 -0.85 5.85 -18.04
CA GLU A 426 -1.90 5.78 -19.05
C GLU A 426 -1.36 5.25 -20.39
N GLN A 427 -0.24 5.79 -20.88
CA GLN A 427 0.37 5.33 -22.11
C GLN A 427 0.84 3.87 -22.03
N MET A 428 1.38 3.44 -20.89
CA MET A 428 1.71 2.03 -20.64
C MET A 428 0.47 1.13 -20.79
N ARG A 429 -0.64 1.49 -20.13
CA ARG A 429 -1.89 0.72 -20.18
C ARG A 429 -2.49 0.66 -21.58
N ASN A 430 -2.35 1.74 -22.35
CA ASN A 430 -2.90 1.85 -23.70
C ASN A 430 -1.95 1.31 -24.79
N GLY A 431 -0.79 0.74 -24.42
CA GLY A 431 0.18 0.23 -25.39
C GLY A 431 0.84 1.34 -26.22
N GLN A 432 1.01 2.54 -25.65
CA GLN A 432 1.57 3.72 -26.31
C GLN A 432 2.97 4.10 -25.81
N ALA A 433 3.49 3.38 -24.80
CA ALA A 433 4.83 3.57 -24.25
C ALA A 433 5.77 2.46 -24.78
N PRO A 434 6.65 2.72 -25.78
CA PRO A 434 7.42 1.66 -26.44
C PRO A 434 8.55 1.09 -25.56
N PHE A 435 9.23 1.95 -24.81
CA PHE A 435 10.28 1.59 -23.86
C PHE A 435 10.21 2.53 -22.67
N PHE A 436 9.99 1.99 -21.48
CA PHE A 436 9.67 2.79 -20.30
C PHE A 436 10.22 2.19 -19.02
N ARG A 437 10.43 3.02 -18.00
CA ARG A 437 10.69 2.57 -16.64
C ARG A 437 9.36 2.33 -15.90
N ALA A 438 9.29 1.22 -15.15
CA ALA A 438 8.14 0.85 -14.33
C ALA A 438 8.56 0.09 -13.08
N SER A 439 7.59 -0.16 -12.21
CA SER A 439 7.74 -0.90 -10.96
C SER A 439 6.53 -1.80 -10.77
N TRP A 440 6.73 -2.99 -10.20
CA TRP A 440 5.65 -3.86 -9.75
C TRP A 440 5.81 -4.12 -8.25
N ILE A 441 4.70 -4.06 -7.51
CA ILE A 441 4.63 -4.45 -6.10
C ILE A 441 3.71 -5.67 -6.05
N ALA A 442 4.13 -6.72 -5.35
CA ALA A 442 3.31 -7.92 -5.22
C ALA A 442 1.99 -7.59 -4.50
N ASP A 443 0.89 -7.91 -5.16
CA ASP A 443 -0.47 -7.70 -4.64
C ASP A 443 -0.84 -8.76 -3.58
N TYR A 444 -0.28 -9.96 -3.70
CA TYR A 444 -0.43 -11.10 -2.80
C TYR A 444 0.84 -11.97 -2.85
N PRO A 445 1.16 -12.70 -1.77
CA PRO A 445 2.34 -13.57 -1.69
C PRO A 445 2.30 -14.79 -2.61
#